data_AF-A0A8C3CK97-F1
#
_entry.id   AF-A0A8C3CK97-F1
#
_cell.length_a   1.000
_cell.length_b   1.000
_cell.length_c   1.000
_cell.angle_alpha   90.00
_cell.angle_beta   90.00
_cell.angle_gamma   90.00
#
_symmetry.space_group_name_H-M   'P 1'
#
loop_
_entity.id
_entity.type
_entity.pdbx_description
1 polymer ?
#
loop_
_entity_poly.entity_id
_entity_poly.type
_entity_poly.pdbx_seq_one_letter_code
_entity_poly.pdbx_strand_id
1 'polypeptide(L)'
;MELLPTLRLACVLLLADLVVLAALARLAPALAQLGLVATWLEAGLRLPVLVGAGMLLAPGGPRGAAALVSLAPATFLTLRGCLELPGAPPVLLAMATPSWLALAYGAVLLALLTWTFLAPGVALGTKEVKYQAALRRQLALAWPEWPFLSGAFFFLVLAALGETSVPYCTGKALDVLRHGDGPTAFATAIGFVCLASASSSLFAGCRGGLFSFIMARLTLRTRDRLFSGLVHQDLAFFQQTTAADLASRLATDVPLASRVVPGSANIALRNLGKVLGLSAFMLALSPRLTLLALLEVPLAIVARKIYNARYQVMVDIGREEQESRDGDGWLDGDSRKRVAGWGQQEMGMVEMGCEVERPAVGTGGTSEPATLQGHVTFQHVSFAYPTRPEHLVLQDVSFELRPGEVTALAGLNGSGKSTCAGLLQRFYEPTAGEVLLDGVPLRDYKHRYLHRQVALVGQEPVLFSGSIRDNIAYGLEDCREEEIIAAAEAAGALDFISALDQGFDTDVGERGDQLSAGQKQRVAIARALVRCPTVLILDEATSALDGDGDVALQQWVQSGGDRTVLLITHHPRMLEKADRVVVLEHGTVAEMGTPAELSACGGPYSRLLQR
;
A
#
# COMPACT_ATOMS: atom_id res chain seq x y z
N MET A 1 34.58 19.48 3.84
CA MET A 1 35.80 18.92 3.21
C MET A 1 35.65 18.63 1.70
N GLU A 2 34.55 19.01 1.04
CA GLU A 2 34.30 18.67 -0.38
C GLU A 2 34.89 19.65 -1.43
N LEU A 3 35.48 20.77 -1.02
CA LEU A 3 35.99 21.80 -1.94
C LEU A 3 37.29 21.39 -2.68
N LEU A 4 38.14 20.58 -2.06
CA LEU A 4 39.42 20.17 -2.64
C LEU A 4 39.29 19.33 -3.93
N PRO A 5 38.42 18.30 -4.00
CA PRO A 5 38.27 17.48 -5.21
C PRO A 5 37.59 18.23 -6.36
N THR A 6 36.65 19.14 -6.08
CA THR A 6 35.95 19.93 -7.10
C THR A 6 36.86 20.99 -7.72
N LEU A 7 37.71 21.63 -6.91
CA LEU A 7 38.73 22.56 -7.39
C LEU A 7 39.78 21.84 -8.26
N ARG A 8 40.19 20.63 -7.87
CA ARG A 8 41.08 19.77 -8.68
C ARG A 8 40.44 19.41 -10.03
N LEU A 9 39.17 18.99 -10.04
CA LEU A 9 38.44 18.69 -11.27
C LEU A 9 38.33 19.91 -12.18
N ALA A 10 37.98 21.08 -11.63
CA ALA A 10 37.89 22.31 -12.39
C ALA A 10 39.25 22.69 -13.02
N CYS A 11 40.35 22.63 -12.25
CA CYS A 11 41.69 22.90 -12.78
C CYS A 11 42.08 21.90 -13.89
N VAL A 12 41.80 20.61 -13.73
CA VAL A 12 42.11 19.59 -14.74
C VAL A 12 41.32 19.82 -16.03
N LEU A 13 40.02 20.12 -15.93
CA LEU A 13 39.19 20.41 -17.09
C LEU A 13 39.63 21.71 -17.80
N LEU A 14 39.98 22.74 -17.04
CA LEU A 14 40.49 24.01 -17.60
C LEU A 14 41.84 23.84 -18.30
N LEU A 15 42.73 23.02 -17.76
CA LEU A 15 44.01 22.69 -18.41
C LEU A 15 43.81 21.87 -19.68
N ALA A 16 42.93 20.87 -19.66
CA ALA A 16 42.57 20.10 -20.85
C ALA A 16 41.96 21.00 -21.93
N ASP A 17 41.12 21.95 -21.53
CA ASP A 17 40.49 22.91 -22.42
C ASP A 17 41.49 23.86 -23.10
N LEU A 18 42.48 24.37 -22.36
CA LEU A 18 43.57 25.20 -22.92
C LEU A 18 44.37 24.45 -24.00
N VAL A 19 44.62 23.15 -23.80
CA VAL A 19 45.31 22.30 -24.79
C VAL A 19 44.46 22.15 -26.05
N VAL A 20 43.15 21.94 -25.90
CA VAL A 20 42.23 21.84 -27.04
C VAL A 20 42.10 23.16 -27.78
N LEU A 21 42.02 24.29 -27.08
CA LEU A 21 41.99 25.62 -27.69
C LEU A 21 43.29 25.93 -28.44
N ALA A 22 44.45 25.52 -27.93
CA ALA A 22 45.73 25.67 -28.64
C ALA A 22 45.77 24.85 -29.95
N ALA A 23 45.12 23.68 -29.98
CA ALA A 23 44.96 22.89 -31.19
C ALA A 23 43.95 23.53 -32.17
N LEU A 24 42.84 24.05 -31.65
CA LEU A 24 41.79 24.71 -32.44
C LEU A 24 42.20 26.10 -32.96
N ALA A 25 43.15 26.79 -32.31
CA ALA A 25 43.69 28.06 -32.78
C ALA A 25 44.29 27.98 -34.19
N ARG A 26 44.80 26.81 -34.59
CA ARG A 26 45.31 26.56 -35.95
C ARG A 26 44.20 26.48 -36.99
N LEU A 27 42.98 26.11 -36.59
CA LEU A 27 41.78 25.99 -37.42
C LEU A 27 40.86 27.20 -37.30
N ALA A 28 41.10 28.08 -36.32
CA ALA A 28 40.31 29.28 -36.04
C ALA A 28 40.11 30.24 -37.25
N PRO A 29 41.11 30.53 -38.11
CA PRO A 29 40.88 31.42 -39.26
C PRO A 29 39.93 30.82 -40.30
N ALA A 30 39.83 29.49 -40.42
CA ALA A 30 38.87 28.82 -41.29
C ALA A 30 37.46 28.81 -40.67
N LEU A 31 37.36 28.63 -39.35
CA LEU A 31 36.09 28.63 -38.62
C LEU A 31 35.48 30.03 -38.49
N ALA A 32 36.29 31.09 -38.45
CA ALA A 32 35.85 32.48 -38.29
C ALA A 32 34.88 32.95 -39.41
N GLN A 33 34.93 32.31 -40.59
CA GLN A 33 34.03 32.60 -41.72
C GLN A 33 32.56 32.22 -41.46
N LEU A 34 32.29 31.38 -40.45
CA LEU A 34 30.96 30.85 -40.12
C LEU A 34 30.20 31.66 -39.05
N GLY A 35 30.77 32.79 -38.57
CA GLY A 35 30.09 33.70 -37.65
C GLY A 35 29.66 33.03 -36.33
N LEU A 36 28.40 33.24 -35.91
CA LEU A 36 27.83 32.66 -34.67
C LEU A 36 27.76 31.12 -34.68
N VAL A 37 27.80 30.48 -35.84
CA VAL A 37 27.82 29.02 -35.95
C VAL A 37 29.18 28.47 -35.54
N ALA A 38 30.24 29.26 -35.76
CA ALA A 38 31.61 28.89 -35.42
C ALA A 38 31.81 28.69 -33.91
N THR A 39 31.14 29.49 -33.06
CA THR A 39 31.25 29.39 -31.60
C THR A 39 30.62 28.11 -31.05
N TRP A 40 29.51 27.66 -31.63
CA TRP A 40 28.87 26.39 -31.27
C TRP A 40 29.61 25.17 -31.82
N LEU A 41 30.22 25.28 -33.02
CA LEU A 41 31.10 24.24 -33.55
C LEU A 41 32.36 24.07 -32.70
N GLU A 42 32.97 25.17 -32.27
CA GLU A 42 34.12 25.17 -31.36
C GLU A 42 33.77 24.49 -30.02
N ALA A 43 32.61 24.81 -29.43
CA ALA A 43 32.11 24.14 -28.23
C ALA A 43 31.76 22.66 -28.46
N GLY A 44 31.23 22.31 -29.64
CA GLY A 44 30.95 20.93 -30.02
C GLY A 44 32.21 20.07 -30.15
N LEU A 45 33.31 20.64 -30.64
CA LEU A 45 34.60 19.97 -30.77
C LEU A 45 35.32 19.79 -29.42
N ARG A 46 35.13 20.73 -28.48
CA ARG A 46 35.72 20.68 -27.12
C ARG A 46 35.03 19.68 -26.21
N LEU A 47 33.70 19.55 -26.33
CA LEU A 47 32.88 18.72 -25.45
C LEU A 47 33.35 17.26 -25.32
N PRO A 48 33.59 16.47 -26.40
CA PRO A 48 34.00 15.08 -26.26
C PRO A 48 35.37 14.92 -25.59
N VAL A 49 36.30 15.85 -25.82
CA VAL A 49 37.62 15.82 -25.19
C VAL A 49 37.51 16.11 -23.69
N LEU A 50 36.68 17.08 -23.29
CA LEU A 50 36.45 17.42 -21.89
C LEU A 50 35.68 16.31 -21.14
N VAL A 51 34.73 15.65 -21.80
CA VAL A 51 34.03 14.49 -21.24
C VAL A 51 34.99 13.32 -21.03
N GLY A 52 35.84 13.03 -22.02
CA GLY A 52 36.90 12.02 -21.91
C GLY A 52 37.88 12.32 -20.78
N ALA A 53 38.37 13.56 -20.69
CA ALA A 53 39.28 13.99 -19.64
C ALA A 53 38.63 13.91 -18.24
N GLY A 54 37.36 14.30 -18.12
CA GLY A 54 36.62 14.21 -16.86
C GLY A 54 36.40 12.76 -16.40
N MET A 55 36.11 11.84 -17.32
CA MET A 55 35.94 10.41 -17.00
C MET A 55 37.26 9.72 -16.63
N LEU A 56 38.37 10.05 -17.31
CA LEU A 56 39.67 9.41 -17.07
C LEU A 56 40.39 9.95 -15.83
N LEU A 57 40.37 11.27 -15.62
CA LEU A 57 41.20 11.94 -14.62
C LEU A 57 40.47 12.20 -13.30
N ALA A 58 39.14 12.06 -13.27
CA ALA A 58 38.33 12.30 -12.08
C ALA A 58 37.00 11.50 -12.07
N PRO A 59 37.07 10.16 -11.89
CA PRO A 59 35.93 9.24 -12.03
C PRO A 59 34.77 9.41 -11.03
N GLY A 60 34.83 10.40 -10.13
CA GLY A 60 33.78 10.74 -9.15
C GLY A 60 33.27 12.19 -9.25
N GLY A 61 33.61 12.93 -10.31
CA GLY A 61 33.19 14.32 -10.47
C GLY A 61 31.70 14.50 -10.80
N PRO A 62 31.10 15.68 -10.52
CA PRO A 62 29.72 15.99 -10.90
C PRO A 62 29.49 15.78 -12.41
N ARG A 63 28.54 14.88 -12.74
CA ARG A 63 28.11 14.61 -14.12
C ARG A 63 27.54 15.91 -14.71
N GLY A 64 28.26 16.50 -15.67
CA GLY A 64 27.87 17.75 -16.34
C GLY A 64 28.92 18.87 -16.28
N ALA A 65 29.96 18.77 -15.45
CA ALA A 65 31.01 19.79 -15.36
C ALA A 65 31.71 20.06 -16.70
N ALA A 66 32.03 19.01 -17.47
CA ALA A 66 32.62 19.11 -18.81
C ALA A 66 31.69 19.83 -19.81
N ALA A 67 30.38 19.60 -19.72
CA ALA A 67 29.40 20.28 -20.57
C ALA A 67 29.29 21.77 -20.22
N LEU A 68 29.37 22.10 -18.92
CA LEU A 68 29.32 23.47 -18.44
C LEU A 68 30.56 24.27 -18.89
N VAL A 69 31.75 23.68 -18.82
CA VAL A 69 33.01 24.28 -19.31
C VAL A 69 32.98 24.53 -20.82
N SER A 70 32.39 23.62 -21.60
CA SER A 70 32.33 23.75 -23.07
C SER A 70 31.26 24.73 -23.55
N LEU A 71 30.06 24.66 -22.96
CA LEU A 71 28.88 25.35 -23.47
C LEU A 71 28.71 26.77 -22.91
N ALA A 72 29.18 27.05 -21.69
CA ALA A 72 29.00 28.38 -21.07
C ALA A 72 29.68 29.53 -21.84
N PRO A 73 30.89 29.37 -22.40
CA PRO A 73 31.48 30.41 -23.23
C PRO A 73 30.71 30.63 -24.55
N ALA A 74 30.19 29.56 -25.16
CA ALA A 74 29.41 29.67 -26.40
C ALA A 74 28.08 30.38 -26.18
N THR A 75 27.36 30.05 -25.09
CA THR A 75 26.10 30.72 -24.74
C THR A 75 26.30 32.20 -24.44
N PHE A 76 27.37 32.55 -23.72
CA PHE A 76 27.72 33.95 -23.42
C PHE A 76 28.05 34.74 -24.70
N LEU A 77 28.86 34.18 -25.59
CA LEU A 77 29.22 34.82 -26.86
C LEU A 77 28.01 35.00 -27.78
N THR A 78 27.07 34.04 -27.80
CA THR A 78 25.82 34.21 -28.54
C THR A 78 24.88 35.22 -27.93
N LEU A 79 24.80 35.30 -26.60
CA LEU A 79 23.99 36.29 -25.91
C LEU A 79 24.50 37.71 -26.20
N ARG A 80 25.83 37.89 -26.19
CA ARG A 80 26.52 39.13 -26.57
C ARG A 80 26.26 39.51 -28.02
N GLY A 81 26.37 38.56 -28.96
CA GLY A 81 26.07 38.80 -30.36
C GLY A 81 24.61 39.22 -30.62
N CYS A 82 23.68 38.80 -29.76
CA CYS A 82 22.29 39.24 -29.79
C CYS A 82 22.04 40.61 -29.13
N LEU A 83 23.00 41.13 -28.33
CA LEU A 83 22.89 42.37 -27.55
C LEU A 83 23.68 43.56 -28.15
N GLU A 84 24.71 43.34 -28.98
CA GLU A 84 25.55 44.40 -29.56
C GLU A 84 25.03 44.95 -30.92
N LEU A 85 25.28 46.25 -31.18
CA LEU A 85 25.03 46.95 -32.46
C LEU A 85 25.86 46.36 -33.62
N PRO A 86 25.40 46.45 -34.88
CA PRO A 86 26.00 45.76 -36.02
C PRO A 86 27.40 46.31 -36.35
N GLY A 87 28.44 45.46 -36.23
CA GLY A 87 29.80 45.79 -36.70
C GLY A 87 30.97 45.13 -35.96
N ALA A 88 30.76 44.41 -34.85
CA ALA A 88 31.85 43.72 -34.15
C ALA A 88 32.16 42.34 -34.77
N PRO A 89 33.44 41.96 -34.98
CA PRO A 89 33.80 40.64 -35.51
C PRO A 89 33.47 39.52 -34.50
N PRO A 90 33.05 38.33 -34.98
CA PRO A 90 32.75 37.19 -34.11
C PRO A 90 34.01 36.74 -33.36
N VAL A 91 33.95 36.76 -32.02
CA VAL A 91 35.07 36.35 -31.17
C VAL A 91 35.00 34.85 -30.94
N LEU A 92 35.86 34.09 -31.61
CA LEU A 92 36.16 32.68 -31.27
C LEU A 92 36.96 32.63 -29.97
N LEU A 93 36.69 31.63 -29.12
CA LEU A 93 37.40 31.52 -27.84
C LEU A 93 38.88 31.22 -28.05
N ALA A 94 39.21 30.44 -29.08
CA ALA A 94 40.59 30.11 -29.48
C ALA A 94 41.43 31.32 -29.93
N MET A 95 40.81 32.45 -30.29
CA MET A 95 41.50 33.68 -30.69
C MET A 95 41.42 34.79 -29.63
N ALA A 96 40.89 34.48 -28.46
CA ALA A 96 40.70 35.44 -27.39
C ALA A 96 42.05 35.87 -26.78
N THR A 97 42.13 37.14 -26.36
CA THR A 97 43.27 37.67 -25.61
C THR A 97 43.39 36.98 -24.24
N PRO A 98 44.60 36.89 -23.65
CA PRO A 98 44.82 36.20 -22.38
C PRO A 98 43.96 36.74 -21.22
N SER A 99 43.69 38.05 -21.22
CA SER A 99 42.81 38.71 -20.25
C SER A 99 41.35 38.25 -20.37
N TRP A 100 40.88 37.95 -21.58
CA TRP A 100 39.53 37.48 -21.84
C TRP A 100 39.36 36.00 -21.46
N LEU A 101 40.35 35.18 -21.75
CA LEU A 101 40.38 33.78 -21.30
C LEU A 101 40.35 33.71 -19.76
N ALA A 102 41.11 34.55 -19.07
CA ALA A 102 41.10 34.61 -17.61
C ALA A 102 39.70 34.96 -17.04
N LEU A 103 38.98 35.90 -17.66
CA LEU A 103 37.62 36.26 -17.25
C LEU A 103 36.61 35.13 -17.51
N ALA A 104 36.64 34.51 -18.70
CA ALA A 104 35.74 33.42 -19.04
C ALA A 104 35.95 32.20 -18.13
N TYR A 105 37.21 31.84 -17.85
CA TYR A 105 37.54 30.74 -16.95
C TYR A 105 37.27 31.05 -15.49
N GLY A 106 37.45 32.31 -15.07
CA GLY A 106 37.01 32.79 -13.75
C GLY A 106 35.50 32.62 -13.55
N ALA A 107 34.70 32.98 -14.56
CA ALA A 107 33.25 32.81 -14.53
C ALA A 107 32.81 31.35 -14.50
N VAL A 108 33.46 30.49 -15.30
CA VAL A 108 33.20 29.03 -15.32
C VAL A 108 33.59 28.38 -13.98
N LEU A 109 34.72 28.78 -13.39
CA LEU A 109 35.15 28.31 -12.07
C LEU A 109 34.13 28.71 -10.99
N LEU A 110 33.63 29.94 -11.03
CA LEU A 110 32.61 30.44 -10.11
C LEU A 110 31.26 29.71 -10.31
N ALA A 111 30.88 29.40 -11.56
CA ALA A 111 29.70 28.61 -11.88
C ALA A 111 29.81 27.16 -11.39
N LEU A 112 30.99 26.54 -11.50
CA LEU A 112 31.24 25.20 -10.96
C LEU A 112 31.25 25.19 -9.43
N LEU A 113 31.85 26.20 -8.80
CA LEU A 113 31.85 26.34 -7.34
C LEU A 113 30.43 26.54 -6.80
N THR A 114 29.64 27.40 -7.43
CA THR A 114 28.23 27.59 -7.08
C THR A 114 27.43 26.31 -7.32
N TRP A 115 27.64 25.59 -8.42
CA TRP A 115 27.01 24.27 -8.67
C TRP A 115 27.32 23.26 -7.56
N THR A 116 28.56 23.19 -7.11
CA THR A 116 28.97 22.27 -6.03
C THR A 116 28.39 22.65 -4.68
N PHE A 117 28.19 23.95 -4.42
CA PHE A 117 27.52 24.44 -3.21
C PHE A 117 25.99 24.25 -3.26
N LEU A 118 25.41 24.16 -4.47
CA LEU A 118 23.97 24.06 -4.73
C LEU A 118 23.48 22.65 -5.04
N ALA A 119 24.38 21.69 -5.21
CA ALA A 119 24.09 20.29 -5.43
C ALA A 119 24.22 19.56 -4.09
N PRO A 120 23.12 19.25 -3.37
CA PRO A 120 23.22 18.37 -2.22
C PRO A 120 23.76 17.02 -2.68
N GLY A 121 24.72 16.47 -1.93
CA GLY A 121 25.21 15.10 -2.12
C GLY A 121 24.08 14.12 -1.83
N VAL A 122 23.27 13.79 -2.84
CA VAL A 122 22.20 12.80 -2.70
C VAL A 122 22.80 11.43 -2.93
N ALA A 123 22.88 10.61 -1.88
CA ALA A 123 23.13 9.18 -1.98
C ALA A 123 21.94 8.48 -2.69
N LEU A 124 21.94 8.55 -4.03
CA LEU A 124 20.93 7.99 -4.92
C LEU A 124 21.42 6.62 -5.41
N GLY A 125 20.93 5.55 -4.80
CA GLY A 125 21.21 4.21 -5.31
C GLY A 125 20.11 3.21 -4.97
N THR A 126 19.64 3.20 -3.73
CA THR A 126 18.69 2.17 -3.26
C THR A 126 17.27 2.70 -3.06
N LYS A 127 17.11 3.94 -2.58
CA LYS A 127 15.78 4.56 -2.39
C LYS A 127 15.07 4.89 -3.71
N GLU A 128 15.82 5.26 -4.73
CA GLU A 128 15.28 5.70 -6.03
C GLU A 128 14.65 4.53 -6.83
N VAL A 129 15.25 3.35 -6.78
CA VAL A 129 14.77 2.16 -7.50
C VAL A 129 13.45 1.65 -6.91
N LYS A 130 13.32 1.63 -5.58
CA LYS A 130 12.06 1.26 -4.90
C LYS A 130 10.94 2.26 -5.17
N TYR A 131 11.25 3.56 -5.17
CA TYR A 131 10.30 4.63 -5.48
C TYR A 131 9.73 4.50 -6.91
N GLN A 132 10.58 4.21 -7.89
CA GLN A 132 10.15 4.04 -9.29
C GLN A 132 9.21 2.84 -9.48
N ALA A 133 9.47 1.72 -8.78
CA ALA A 133 8.60 0.54 -8.84
C ALA A 133 7.22 0.81 -8.21
N ALA A 134 7.19 1.48 -7.05
CA ALA A 134 5.97 1.90 -6.38
C ALA A 134 5.14 2.86 -7.25
N LEU A 135 5.78 3.87 -7.83
CA LEU A 135 5.13 4.84 -8.71
C LEU A 135 4.55 4.18 -9.96
N ARG A 136 5.27 3.24 -10.59
CA ARG A 136 4.77 2.49 -11.76
C ARG A 136 3.52 1.68 -11.42
N ARG A 137 3.47 1.02 -10.26
CA ARG A 137 2.29 0.28 -9.82
C ARG A 137 1.09 1.20 -9.56
N GLN A 138 1.31 2.34 -8.91
CA GLN A 138 0.24 3.31 -8.66
C GLN A 138 -0.27 3.98 -9.95
N LEU A 139 0.61 4.25 -10.91
CA LEU A 139 0.21 4.72 -12.24
C LEU A 139 -0.59 3.66 -13.00
N ALA A 140 -0.21 2.39 -12.89
CA ALA A 140 -0.99 1.28 -13.46
C ALA A 140 -2.39 1.16 -12.84
N LEU A 141 -2.53 1.42 -11.53
CA LEU A 141 -3.83 1.52 -10.85
C LEU A 141 -4.72 2.65 -11.39
N ALA A 142 -4.10 3.78 -11.79
CA ALA A 142 -4.79 4.94 -12.35
C ALA A 142 -5.07 4.85 -13.85
N TRP A 143 -4.40 3.95 -14.57
CA TRP A 143 -4.56 3.78 -16.02
C TRP A 143 -6.00 3.61 -16.52
N PRO A 144 -6.89 2.84 -15.84
CA PRO A 144 -8.27 2.68 -16.28
C PRO A 144 -9.09 3.98 -16.24
N GLU A 145 -8.63 5.01 -15.51
CA GLU A 145 -9.29 6.31 -15.44
C GLU A 145 -8.81 7.29 -16.52
N TRP A 146 -8.09 6.79 -17.55
CA TRP A 146 -7.63 7.57 -18.70
C TRP A 146 -8.67 8.52 -19.32
N PRO A 147 -9.96 8.14 -19.52
CA PRO A 147 -10.96 9.05 -20.11
C PRO A 147 -11.18 10.32 -19.27
N PHE A 148 -11.15 10.19 -17.95
CA PHE A 148 -11.28 11.31 -17.03
C PHE A 148 -9.99 12.13 -16.97
N LEU A 149 -8.83 11.48 -17.04
CA LEU A 149 -7.53 12.16 -17.13
C LEU A 149 -7.43 12.98 -18.42
N SER A 150 -7.88 12.46 -19.56
CA SER A 150 -7.91 13.20 -20.83
C SER A 150 -8.86 14.40 -20.75
N GLY A 151 -10.04 14.22 -20.13
CA GLY A 151 -10.98 15.33 -19.89
C GLY A 151 -10.38 16.40 -18.98
N ALA A 152 -9.70 16.00 -17.90
CA ALA A 152 -9.07 16.93 -16.97
C ALA A 152 -7.92 17.70 -17.64
N PHE A 153 -7.15 17.03 -18.50
CA PHE A 153 -6.11 17.66 -19.32
C PHE A 153 -6.69 18.65 -20.33
N PHE A 154 -7.81 18.32 -20.97
CA PHE A 154 -8.51 19.24 -21.88
C PHE A 154 -8.95 20.52 -21.16
N PHE A 155 -9.62 20.40 -20.00
CA PHE A 155 -10.02 21.57 -19.20
C PHE A 155 -8.82 22.32 -18.63
N LEU A 156 -7.70 21.65 -18.38
CA LEU A 156 -6.45 22.30 -17.97
C LEU A 156 -5.90 23.22 -19.05
N VAL A 157 -5.90 22.78 -20.31
CA VAL A 157 -5.47 23.62 -21.44
C VAL A 157 -6.40 24.82 -21.60
N LEU A 158 -7.72 24.61 -21.54
CA LEU A 158 -8.71 25.70 -21.64
C LEU A 158 -8.58 26.72 -20.50
N ALA A 159 -8.39 26.23 -19.26
CA ALA A 159 -8.16 27.11 -18.12
C ALA A 159 -6.87 27.91 -18.29
N ALA A 160 -5.78 27.28 -18.73
CA ALA A 160 -4.50 27.96 -18.96
C ALA A 160 -4.63 29.06 -20.02
N LEU A 161 -5.33 28.80 -21.13
CA LEU A 161 -5.61 29.80 -22.16
C LEU A 161 -6.42 30.99 -21.61
N GLY A 162 -7.48 30.70 -20.82
CA GLY A 162 -8.27 31.74 -20.17
C GLY A 162 -7.44 32.60 -19.20
N GLU A 163 -6.63 31.97 -18.34
CA GLU A 163 -5.73 32.68 -17.42
C GLU A 163 -4.72 33.56 -18.17
N THR A 164 -4.11 33.07 -19.26
CA THR A 164 -3.16 33.86 -20.07
C THR A 164 -3.81 35.03 -20.79
N SER A 165 -5.11 34.93 -21.09
CA SER A 165 -5.87 35.99 -21.77
C SER A 165 -6.20 37.17 -20.85
N VAL A 166 -6.27 36.95 -19.52
CA VAL A 166 -6.63 38.00 -18.55
C VAL A 166 -5.63 39.17 -18.57
N PRO A 167 -4.30 38.98 -18.40
CA PRO A 167 -3.34 40.08 -18.49
C PRO A 167 -3.38 40.83 -19.82
N TYR A 168 -3.64 40.14 -20.93
CA TYR A 168 -3.75 40.74 -22.25
C TYR A 168 -4.98 41.66 -22.37
N CYS A 169 -6.15 41.18 -21.96
CA CYS A 169 -7.38 41.97 -21.94
C CYS A 169 -7.26 43.16 -20.99
N THR A 170 -6.60 43.00 -19.84
CA THR A 170 -6.28 44.09 -18.92
C THR A 170 -5.36 45.12 -19.57
N GLY A 171 -4.33 44.69 -20.28
CA GLY A 171 -3.45 45.57 -21.05
C GLY A 171 -4.22 46.40 -22.08
N LYS A 172 -5.11 45.76 -22.85
CA LYS A 172 -5.98 46.48 -23.80
C LYS A 172 -6.93 47.46 -23.12
N ALA A 173 -7.50 47.11 -21.97
CA ALA A 173 -8.37 48.01 -21.22
C ALA A 173 -7.60 49.27 -20.75
N LEU A 174 -6.34 49.11 -20.34
CA LEU A 174 -5.45 50.22 -19.99
C LEU A 174 -5.11 51.09 -21.21
N ASP A 175 -4.86 50.48 -22.37
CA ASP A 175 -4.57 51.22 -23.61
C ASP A 175 -5.78 52.08 -24.06
N VAL A 176 -7.00 51.55 -23.99
CA VAL A 176 -8.26 52.27 -24.28
C VAL A 176 -8.45 53.47 -23.34
N LEU A 177 -8.18 53.27 -22.04
CA LEU A 177 -8.17 54.34 -21.03
C LEU A 177 -7.13 55.44 -21.35
N ARG A 178 -5.95 55.04 -21.81
CA ARG A 178 -4.84 55.95 -22.11
C ARG A 178 -5.07 56.79 -23.37
N HIS A 179 -5.72 56.23 -24.39
CA HIS A 179 -6.00 56.94 -25.64
C HIS A 179 -7.27 57.78 -25.60
N GLY A 180 -8.07 57.68 -24.52
CA GLY A 180 -9.30 58.46 -24.35
C GLY A 180 -10.47 57.96 -25.21
N ASP A 181 -10.44 56.68 -25.59
CA ASP A 181 -11.52 56.03 -26.33
C ASP A 181 -12.79 56.00 -25.47
N GLY A 182 -13.95 56.29 -26.07
CA GLY A 182 -15.21 56.53 -25.35
C GLY A 182 -15.65 55.42 -24.39
N PRO A 183 -16.59 55.70 -23.46
CA PRO A 183 -16.96 54.81 -22.35
C PRO A 183 -17.45 53.41 -22.80
N THR A 184 -17.97 53.30 -24.03
CA THR A 184 -18.40 52.04 -24.63
C THR A 184 -17.23 51.10 -24.93
N ALA A 185 -16.12 51.61 -25.47
CA ALA A 185 -14.92 50.80 -25.76
C ALA A 185 -14.31 50.24 -24.47
N PHE A 186 -14.26 51.07 -23.43
CA PHE A 186 -13.80 50.64 -22.10
C PHE A 186 -14.71 49.57 -21.48
N ALA A 187 -16.03 49.74 -21.56
CA ALA A 187 -16.99 48.74 -21.09
C ALA A 187 -16.82 47.40 -21.82
N THR A 188 -16.58 47.41 -23.14
CA THR A 188 -16.32 46.17 -23.89
C THR A 188 -15.01 45.49 -23.47
N ALA A 189 -13.94 46.25 -23.22
CA ALA A 189 -12.65 45.71 -22.77
C ALA A 189 -12.76 45.06 -21.38
N ILE A 190 -13.48 45.69 -20.45
CA ILE A 190 -13.79 45.08 -19.14
C ILE A 190 -14.67 43.84 -19.32
N GLY A 191 -15.65 43.87 -20.23
CA GLY A 191 -16.49 42.71 -20.55
C GLY A 191 -15.65 41.50 -20.96
N PHE A 192 -14.62 41.70 -21.80
CA PHE A 192 -13.67 40.63 -22.17
C PHE A 192 -12.82 40.14 -20.99
N VAL A 193 -12.38 41.03 -20.10
CA VAL A 193 -11.66 40.62 -18.86
C VAL A 193 -12.55 39.75 -17.98
N CYS A 194 -13.79 40.17 -17.74
CA CYS A 194 -14.75 39.42 -16.93
C CYS A 194 -15.07 38.05 -17.56
N LEU A 195 -15.29 38.00 -18.88
CA LEU A 195 -15.57 36.76 -19.60
C LEU A 195 -14.37 35.80 -19.57
N ALA A 196 -13.16 36.30 -19.78
CA ALA A 196 -11.93 35.51 -19.70
C ALA A 196 -11.70 34.95 -18.29
N SER A 197 -11.96 35.75 -17.26
CA SER A 197 -11.84 35.34 -15.85
C SER A 197 -12.89 34.30 -15.47
N ALA A 198 -14.15 34.51 -15.88
CA ALA A 198 -15.25 33.59 -15.59
C ALA A 198 -15.07 32.24 -16.29
N SER A 199 -14.71 32.24 -17.59
CA SER A 199 -14.46 31.02 -18.35
C SER A 199 -13.25 30.24 -17.81
N SER A 200 -12.16 30.94 -17.48
CA SER A 200 -10.99 30.35 -16.83
C SER A 200 -11.36 29.66 -15.50
N SER A 201 -12.12 30.35 -14.65
CA SER A 201 -12.56 29.83 -13.36
C SER A 201 -13.48 28.61 -13.51
N LEU A 202 -14.39 28.63 -14.49
CA LEU A 202 -15.26 27.51 -14.81
C LEU A 202 -14.46 26.28 -15.23
N PHE A 203 -13.53 26.43 -16.18
CA PHE A 203 -12.69 25.31 -16.64
C PHE A 203 -11.75 24.80 -15.55
N ALA A 204 -11.21 25.69 -14.71
CA ALA A 204 -10.42 25.31 -13.55
C ALA A 204 -11.25 24.49 -12.54
N GLY A 205 -12.53 24.85 -12.36
CA GLY A 205 -13.51 24.11 -11.57
C GLY A 205 -13.84 22.74 -12.16
N CYS A 206 -14.16 22.65 -13.46
CA CYS A 206 -14.42 21.38 -14.16
C CYS A 206 -13.24 20.41 -14.05
N ARG A 207 -12.02 20.90 -14.27
CA ARG A 207 -10.78 20.15 -14.07
C ARG A 207 -10.65 19.66 -12.62
N GLY A 208 -10.87 20.55 -11.65
CA GLY A 208 -10.83 20.22 -10.22
C GLY A 208 -11.82 19.12 -9.85
N GLY A 209 -13.06 19.22 -10.34
CA GLY A 209 -14.10 18.21 -10.15
C GLY A 209 -13.72 16.84 -10.75
N LEU A 210 -13.17 16.82 -11.97
CA LEU A 210 -12.68 15.58 -12.60
C LEU A 210 -11.55 14.94 -11.80
N PHE A 211 -10.58 15.71 -11.30
CA PHE A 211 -9.51 15.17 -10.44
C PHE A 211 -10.05 14.65 -9.10
N SER A 212 -11.01 15.34 -8.48
CA SER A 212 -11.67 14.85 -7.27
C SER A 212 -12.43 13.54 -7.52
N PHE A 213 -13.08 13.41 -8.67
CA PHE A 213 -13.77 12.18 -9.08
C PHE A 213 -12.80 11.01 -9.30
N ILE A 214 -11.67 11.26 -10.00
CA ILE A 214 -10.60 10.27 -10.19
C ILE A 214 -10.04 9.82 -8.83
N MET A 215 -9.80 10.77 -7.92
CA MET A 215 -9.31 10.47 -6.56
C MET A 215 -10.29 9.60 -5.76
N ALA A 216 -11.59 9.89 -5.83
CA ALA A 216 -12.61 9.09 -5.17
C ALA A 216 -12.67 7.66 -5.73
N ARG A 217 -12.64 7.51 -7.06
CA ARG A 217 -12.61 6.20 -7.72
C ARG A 217 -11.37 5.37 -7.38
N LEU A 218 -10.21 6.00 -7.37
CA LEU A 218 -8.96 5.35 -6.98
C LEU A 218 -9.02 4.87 -5.53
N THR A 219 -9.57 5.68 -4.63
CA THR A 219 -9.76 5.29 -3.22
C THR A 219 -10.68 4.09 -3.09
N LEU A 220 -11.83 4.09 -3.79
CA LEU A 220 -12.77 2.96 -3.78
C LEU A 220 -12.16 1.69 -4.35
N ARG A 221 -11.50 1.77 -5.52
CA ARG A 221 -10.86 0.60 -6.16
C ARG A 221 -9.74 0.03 -5.30
N THR A 222 -8.97 0.89 -4.64
CA THR A 222 -7.87 0.44 -3.76
C THR A 222 -8.44 -0.24 -2.51
N ARG A 223 -9.48 0.34 -1.90
CA ARG A 223 -10.19 -0.29 -0.77
C ARG A 223 -10.79 -1.64 -1.15
N ASP A 224 -11.46 -1.73 -2.29
CA ASP A 224 -12.07 -2.95 -2.78
C ASP A 224 -11.02 -4.06 -3.02
N ARG A 225 -9.91 -3.73 -3.69
CA ARG A 225 -8.82 -4.71 -3.90
C ARG A 225 -8.17 -5.16 -2.61
N LEU A 226 -7.87 -4.23 -1.69
CA LEU A 226 -7.27 -4.58 -0.41
C LEU A 226 -8.23 -5.40 0.44
N PHE A 227 -9.50 -5.02 0.52
CA PHE A 227 -10.51 -5.77 1.24
C PHE A 227 -10.72 -7.16 0.65
N SER A 228 -10.83 -7.26 -0.67
CA SER A 228 -10.93 -8.54 -1.39
C SER A 228 -9.72 -9.43 -1.10
N GLY A 229 -8.51 -8.87 -1.12
CA GLY A 229 -7.29 -9.58 -0.74
C GLY A 229 -7.29 -10.04 0.72
N LEU A 230 -7.69 -9.18 1.65
CA LEU A 230 -7.79 -9.51 3.09
C LEU A 230 -8.76 -10.66 3.36
N VAL A 231 -9.91 -10.71 2.70
CA VAL A 231 -10.87 -11.82 2.88
C VAL A 231 -10.33 -13.17 2.39
N HIS A 232 -9.33 -13.16 1.50
CA HIS A 232 -8.67 -14.36 1.01
C HIS A 232 -7.34 -14.67 1.74
N GLN A 233 -6.98 -13.90 2.76
CA GLN A 233 -5.78 -14.15 3.57
C GLN A 233 -5.98 -15.31 4.54
N ASP A 234 -4.88 -15.96 4.89
CA ASP A 234 -4.87 -17.03 5.87
C ASP A 234 -4.94 -16.52 7.32
N LEU A 235 -5.34 -17.39 8.25
CA LEU A 235 -5.54 -17.02 9.64
C LEU A 235 -4.24 -16.54 10.32
N ALA A 236 -3.06 -17.00 9.86
CA ALA A 236 -1.79 -16.60 10.43
C ALA A 236 -1.49 -15.11 10.23
N PHE A 237 -1.97 -14.52 9.13
CA PHE A 237 -1.88 -13.08 8.88
C PHE A 237 -2.65 -12.30 9.96
N PHE A 238 -3.90 -12.69 10.24
CA PHE A 238 -4.76 -12.03 11.24
C PHE A 238 -4.31 -12.22 12.69
N GLN A 239 -3.43 -13.19 12.97
CA GLN A 239 -2.80 -13.34 14.27
C GLN A 239 -1.61 -12.39 14.48
N GLN A 240 -0.97 -11.95 13.39
CA GLN A 240 0.14 -10.99 13.45
C GLN A 240 -0.36 -9.55 13.42
N THR A 241 -1.39 -9.28 12.60
CA THR A 241 -2.00 -7.96 12.46
C THR A 241 -3.41 -7.96 13.02
N THR A 242 -3.69 -7.09 13.99
CA THR A 242 -5.03 -6.99 14.56
C THR A 242 -6.02 -6.41 13.55
N ALA A 243 -7.28 -6.86 13.62
CA ALA A 243 -8.35 -6.32 12.77
C ALA A 243 -8.51 -4.80 12.93
N ALA A 244 -8.27 -4.26 14.13
CA ALA A 244 -8.31 -2.81 14.39
C ALA A 244 -7.21 -2.05 13.64
N ASP A 245 -5.99 -2.59 13.60
CA ASP A 245 -4.88 -2.00 12.83
C ASP A 245 -5.20 -2.01 11.32
N LEU A 246 -5.69 -3.14 10.80
CA LEU A 246 -6.11 -3.26 9.41
C LEU A 246 -7.25 -2.29 9.05
N ALA A 247 -8.25 -2.15 9.92
CA ALA A 247 -9.36 -1.21 9.73
C ALA A 247 -8.86 0.24 9.73
N SER A 248 -7.95 0.60 10.65
CA SER A 248 -7.34 1.93 10.69
C SER A 248 -6.56 2.23 9.41
N ARG A 249 -5.78 1.27 8.92
CA ARG A 249 -5.02 1.38 7.67
C ARG A 249 -5.93 1.57 6.44
N LEU A 250 -6.99 0.77 6.33
CA LEU A 250 -8.00 0.91 5.26
C LEU A 250 -8.75 2.26 5.32
N ALA A 251 -9.01 2.75 6.53
CA ALA A 251 -9.74 3.99 6.76
C ALA A 251 -8.87 5.23 6.54
N THR A 252 -7.61 5.22 7.00
CA THR A 252 -6.74 6.39 7.10
C THR A 252 -5.66 6.40 6.02
N ASP A 253 -4.91 5.31 5.87
CA ASP A 253 -3.75 5.28 4.99
C ASP A 253 -4.14 5.18 3.52
N VAL A 254 -5.17 4.38 3.21
CA VAL A 254 -5.62 4.19 1.82
C VAL A 254 -6.08 5.50 1.17
N PRO A 255 -6.92 6.35 1.83
CA PRO A 255 -7.21 7.67 1.31
C PRO A 255 -5.93 8.49 1.13
N LEU A 256 -5.09 8.62 2.17
CA LEU A 256 -3.89 9.44 2.12
C LEU A 256 -2.98 9.08 0.94
N ALA A 257 -2.68 7.79 0.77
CA ALA A 257 -1.86 7.29 -0.33
C ALA A 257 -2.54 7.50 -1.70
N SER A 258 -3.85 7.26 -1.80
CA SER A 258 -4.63 7.48 -3.03
C SER A 258 -4.72 8.97 -3.41
N ARG A 259 -4.47 9.89 -2.48
CA ARG A 259 -4.46 11.34 -2.75
C ARG A 259 -3.18 11.83 -3.39
N VAL A 260 -2.03 11.21 -3.08
CA VAL A 260 -0.72 11.77 -3.43
C VAL A 260 -0.53 11.81 -4.95
N VAL A 261 -0.84 10.73 -5.66
CA VAL A 261 -0.63 10.67 -7.12
C VAL A 261 -1.54 11.64 -7.88
N PRO A 262 -2.88 11.62 -7.73
CA PRO A 262 -3.74 12.55 -8.44
C PRO A 262 -3.52 13.99 -7.99
N GLY A 263 -3.30 14.22 -6.69
CA GLY A 263 -3.06 15.56 -6.15
C GLY A 263 -1.76 16.17 -6.68
N SER A 264 -0.67 15.41 -6.65
CA SER A 264 0.62 15.85 -7.18
C SER A 264 0.58 16.02 -8.70
N ALA A 265 -0.04 15.09 -9.43
CA ALA A 265 -0.22 15.20 -10.88
C ALA A 265 -1.04 16.44 -11.25
N ASN A 266 -2.13 16.71 -10.53
CA ASN A 266 -2.99 17.87 -10.74
C ASN A 266 -2.23 19.20 -10.55
N ILE A 267 -1.43 19.30 -9.49
CA ILE A 267 -0.61 20.48 -9.21
C ILE A 267 0.50 20.61 -10.25
N ALA A 268 1.21 19.53 -10.55
CA ALA A 268 2.32 19.51 -11.49
C ALA A 268 1.85 19.90 -12.90
N LEU A 269 0.81 19.26 -13.42
CA LEU A 269 0.24 19.56 -14.74
C LEU A 269 -0.24 21.02 -14.80
N ARG A 270 -0.91 21.51 -13.75
CA ARG A 270 -1.39 22.90 -13.70
C ARG A 270 -0.23 23.88 -13.77
N ASN A 271 0.79 23.67 -12.94
CA ASN A 271 1.94 24.57 -12.89
C ASN A 271 2.73 24.52 -14.19
N LEU A 272 2.91 23.33 -14.77
CA LEU A 272 3.58 23.15 -16.05
C LEU A 272 2.81 23.83 -17.18
N GLY A 273 1.49 23.66 -17.23
CA GLY A 273 0.62 24.36 -18.19
C GLY A 273 0.71 25.88 -18.06
N LYS A 274 0.71 26.41 -16.83
CA LYS A 274 0.89 27.85 -16.56
C LYS A 274 2.26 28.34 -17.02
N VAL A 275 3.34 27.64 -16.66
CA VAL A 275 4.71 28.03 -17.03
C VAL A 275 4.87 28.04 -18.54
N LEU A 276 4.46 26.96 -19.23
CA LEU A 276 4.58 26.87 -20.69
C LEU A 276 3.68 27.90 -21.39
N GLY A 277 2.41 27.98 -20.99
CA GLY A 277 1.43 28.88 -21.59
C GLY A 277 1.81 30.35 -21.42
N LEU A 278 2.14 30.77 -20.20
CA LEU A 278 2.53 32.15 -19.91
C LEU A 278 3.87 32.51 -20.57
N SER A 279 4.87 31.62 -20.53
CA SER A 279 6.17 31.89 -21.16
C SER A 279 6.05 32.01 -22.68
N ALA A 280 5.30 31.11 -23.32
CA ALA A 280 5.06 31.18 -24.77
C ALA A 280 4.30 32.47 -25.15
N PHE A 281 3.30 32.84 -24.35
CA PHE A 281 2.54 34.07 -24.54
C PHE A 281 3.41 35.33 -24.39
N MET A 282 4.25 35.39 -23.34
CA MET A 282 5.17 36.51 -23.12
C MET A 282 6.20 36.63 -24.24
N LEU A 283 6.77 35.51 -24.69
CA LEU A 283 7.72 35.48 -25.82
C LEU A 283 7.10 36.00 -27.12
N ALA A 284 5.82 35.67 -27.37
CA ALA A 284 5.08 36.14 -28.54
C ALA A 284 4.82 37.65 -28.52
N LEU A 285 4.59 38.24 -27.35
CA LEU A 285 4.40 39.69 -27.20
C LEU A 285 5.70 40.48 -27.30
N SER A 286 6.74 40.07 -26.55
CA SER A 286 8.04 40.75 -26.58
C SER A 286 9.18 39.83 -26.14
N PRO A 287 10.03 39.36 -27.07
CA PRO A 287 11.10 38.43 -26.73
C PRO A 287 12.18 39.06 -25.83
N ARG A 288 12.43 40.37 -25.96
CA ARG A 288 13.46 41.10 -25.19
C ARG A 288 13.11 41.24 -23.72
N LEU A 289 11.88 41.64 -23.39
CA LEU A 289 11.43 41.78 -22.00
C LEU A 289 11.23 40.40 -21.34
N THR A 290 10.82 39.41 -22.13
CA THR A 290 10.65 38.04 -21.61
C THR A 290 11.98 37.40 -21.22
N LEU A 291 13.04 37.60 -22.01
CA LEU A 291 14.39 37.14 -21.65
C LEU A 291 14.90 37.80 -20.36
N LEU A 292 14.56 39.07 -20.12
CA LEU A 292 14.89 39.76 -18.88
C LEU A 292 14.11 39.19 -17.68
N ALA A 293 12.82 38.91 -17.83
CA ALA A 293 12.00 38.28 -16.79
C ALA A 293 12.45 36.84 -16.47
N LEU A 294 12.87 36.08 -17.49
CA LEU A 294 13.43 34.73 -17.34
C LEU A 294 14.74 34.70 -16.55
N LEU A 295 15.47 35.82 -16.47
CA LEU A 295 16.70 35.93 -15.68
C LEU A 295 16.44 35.82 -14.17
N GLU A 296 15.22 36.11 -13.71
CA GLU A 296 14.83 35.98 -12.30
C GLU A 296 14.69 34.50 -11.87
N VAL A 297 14.29 33.61 -12.80
CA VAL A 297 14.05 32.19 -12.53
C VAL A 297 15.27 31.46 -11.93
N PRO A 298 16.49 31.52 -12.51
CA PRO A 298 17.65 30.87 -11.92
C PRO A 298 17.99 31.42 -10.53
N LEU A 299 17.83 32.73 -10.30
CA LEU A 299 18.04 33.34 -8.99
C LEU A 299 17.05 32.80 -7.95
N ALA A 300 15.77 32.67 -8.31
CA ALA A 300 14.74 32.11 -7.44
C ALA A 300 14.99 30.62 -7.13
N ILE A 301 15.43 29.83 -8.12
CA ILE A 301 15.81 28.41 -7.91
C ILE A 301 16.96 28.30 -6.92
N VAL A 302 17.98 29.14 -7.06
CA VAL A 302 19.15 29.19 -6.15
C VAL A 302 18.71 29.55 -4.73
N ALA A 303 17.93 30.61 -4.57
CA ALA A 303 17.41 31.03 -3.26
C ALA A 303 16.58 29.93 -2.60
N ARG A 304 15.70 29.27 -3.37
CA ARG A 304 14.85 28.18 -2.86
C ARG A 304 15.65 26.95 -2.47
N LYS A 305 16.69 26.59 -3.23
CA LYS A 305 17.60 25.49 -2.86
C LYS A 305 18.32 25.76 -1.54
N ILE A 306 18.86 26.97 -1.37
CA ILE A 306 19.54 27.37 -0.13
C ILE A 306 18.57 27.33 1.05
N TYR A 307 17.36 27.86 0.87
CA TYR A 307 16.31 27.79 1.88
C TYR A 307 15.96 26.36 2.26
N ASN A 308 15.70 25.50 1.26
CA ASN A 308 15.34 24.10 1.50
C ASN A 308 16.45 23.32 2.21
N ALA A 309 17.72 23.53 1.85
CA ALA A 309 18.84 22.88 2.51
C ALA A 309 18.92 23.25 4.01
N ARG A 310 18.70 24.53 4.35
CA ARG A 310 18.66 24.97 5.76
C ARG A 310 17.43 24.49 6.49
N TYR A 311 16.28 24.47 5.81
CA TYR A 311 15.02 24.00 6.39
C TYR A 311 15.09 22.51 6.73
N GLN A 312 15.65 21.67 5.85
CA GLN A 312 15.83 20.24 6.11
C GLN A 312 16.69 19.98 7.33
N VAL A 313 17.81 20.68 7.48
CA VAL A 313 18.66 20.56 8.68
C VAL A 313 17.89 20.92 9.96
N MET A 314 17.06 21.96 9.94
CA MET A 314 16.21 22.30 11.10
C MET A 314 15.16 21.22 11.41
N VAL A 315 14.54 20.65 10.38
CA VAL A 315 13.56 19.56 10.54
C VAL A 315 14.23 18.31 11.09
N ASP A 316 15.43 17.97 10.62
CA ASP A 316 16.18 16.81 11.09
C ASP A 316 16.58 16.97 12.56
N ILE A 317 17.06 18.16 12.96
CA ILE A 317 17.37 18.48 14.37
C ILE A 317 16.11 18.37 15.24
N GLY A 318 14.97 18.92 14.79
CA GLY A 318 13.72 18.83 15.54
C GLY A 318 13.21 17.38 15.66
N ARG A 319 13.42 16.56 14.63
CA ARG A 319 13.08 15.12 14.66
C ARG A 319 13.95 14.36 15.65
N GLU A 320 15.26 14.62 15.65
CA GLU A 320 16.21 14.01 16.61
C GLU A 320 15.88 14.41 18.06
N GLU A 321 15.52 15.68 18.29
CA GLU A 321 15.14 16.18 19.62
C GLU A 321 13.81 15.58 20.11
N GLN A 322 12.84 15.40 19.21
CA GLN A 322 11.58 14.71 19.50
C GLN A 322 11.81 13.21 19.79
N GLU A 323 12.64 12.54 18.98
CA GLU A 323 13.02 11.13 19.20
C GLU A 323 13.77 10.95 20.52
N SER A 324 14.62 11.92 20.91
CA SER A 324 15.31 11.91 22.20
C SER A 324 14.36 12.13 23.39
N ARG A 325 13.29 12.93 23.22
CA ARG A 325 12.28 13.16 24.27
C ARG A 325 11.33 11.98 24.46
N ASP A 326 10.95 11.30 23.38
CA ASP A 326 10.05 10.14 23.40
C ASP A 326 10.77 8.83 23.78
N GLY A 327 12.11 8.83 23.78
CA GLY A 327 12.98 7.71 24.16
C GLY A 327 12.98 7.34 25.66
N ASP A 328 12.52 8.24 26.54
CA ASP A 328 12.43 7.99 27.99
C ASP A 328 11.13 7.26 28.41
N GLY A 329 10.24 6.93 27.46
CA GLY A 329 9.00 6.18 27.70
C GLY A 329 9.14 4.68 27.39
N TRP A 330 8.67 3.83 28.30
CA TRP A 330 8.69 2.35 28.37
C TRP A 330 8.13 1.53 27.17
N LEU A 331 8.22 2.00 25.92
CA LEU A 331 7.77 1.25 24.74
C LEU A 331 8.95 0.69 23.95
N ASP A 332 8.91 -0.63 23.76
CA ASP A 332 9.86 -1.44 23.01
C ASP A 332 10.18 -0.87 21.61
N GLY A 333 11.48 -0.71 21.34
CA GLY A 333 12.00 -0.02 20.16
C GLY A 333 11.71 -0.74 18.83
N ASP A 334 11.34 -2.01 18.87
CA ASP A 334 11.04 -2.82 17.68
C ASP A 334 9.62 -2.56 17.12
N SER A 335 8.67 -2.25 18.00
CA SER A 335 7.32 -1.82 17.62
C SER A 335 7.34 -0.41 17.00
N ARG A 336 8.18 0.49 17.53
CA ARG A 336 8.36 1.84 16.98
C ARG A 336 9.07 1.85 15.63
N LYS A 337 10.08 1.01 15.39
CA LYS A 337 10.71 0.94 14.06
C LYS A 337 9.74 0.42 12.99
N ARG A 338 8.79 -0.44 13.37
CA ARG A 338 7.70 -0.90 12.49
C ARG A 338 6.63 0.16 12.25
N VAL A 339 6.34 1.03 13.21
CA VAL A 339 5.38 2.15 13.01
C VAL A 339 6.04 3.36 12.31
N ALA A 340 7.28 3.70 12.66
CA ALA A 340 8.04 4.84 12.11
C ALA A 340 8.71 4.53 10.76
N GLY A 341 9.14 3.28 10.52
CA GLY A 341 9.67 2.84 9.22
C GLY A 341 8.64 2.89 8.08
N TRP A 342 7.35 2.98 8.44
CA TRP A 342 6.22 3.06 7.51
C TRP A 342 5.67 4.49 7.40
N GLY A 343 6.28 5.46 8.11
CA GLY A 343 6.06 6.91 8.00
C GLY A 343 6.55 7.52 6.67
N GLN A 344 6.71 6.69 5.64
CA GLN A 344 6.86 7.07 4.25
C GLN A 344 5.62 6.54 3.52
N GLN A 345 4.54 7.31 3.64
CA GLN A 345 3.13 6.96 3.33
C GLN A 345 2.88 6.28 1.97
N GLU A 346 3.83 6.37 1.03
CA GLU A 346 3.74 5.75 -0.30
C GLU A 346 4.29 4.31 -0.36
N MET A 347 5.28 3.95 0.48
CA MET A 347 5.89 2.61 0.46
C MET A 347 5.07 1.58 1.25
N GLY A 348 4.46 1.99 2.37
CA GLY A 348 3.66 1.09 3.21
C GLY A 348 2.43 0.52 2.49
N MET A 349 1.78 1.28 1.60
CA MET A 349 0.65 0.76 0.81
C MET A 349 1.09 -0.23 -0.27
N VAL A 350 2.31 -0.09 -0.80
CA VAL A 350 2.85 -0.99 -1.84
C VAL A 350 3.36 -2.29 -1.23
N GLU A 351 3.97 -2.23 -0.04
CA GLU A 351 4.34 -3.41 0.74
C GLU A 351 3.09 -4.13 1.23
N MET A 352 2.11 -3.41 1.80
CA MET A 352 0.80 -3.97 2.18
C MET A 352 0.07 -4.63 1.00
N GLY A 353 0.05 -4.00 -0.18
CA GLY A 353 -0.54 -4.61 -1.37
C GLY A 353 0.18 -5.89 -1.83
N CYS A 354 1.50 -5.98 -1.64
CA CYS A 354 2.28 -7.15 -2.01
C CYS A 354 2.16 -8.29 -0.99
N GLU A 355 2.00 -7.95 0.29
CA GLU A 355 1.83 -8.87 1.42
C GLU A 355 0.40 -9.44 1.47
N VAL A 356 -0.60 -8.62 1.13
CA VAL A 356 -2.01 -9.02 1.01
C VAL A 356 -2.28 -9.90 -0.23
N GLU A 357 -1.37 -9.98 -1.21
CA GLU A 357 -1.61 -10.70 -2.47
C GLU A 357 -1.34 -12.22 -2.42
N ARG A 358 -0.71 -12.77 -1.37
CA ARG A 358 -0.36 -14.21 -1.33
C ARG A 358 -0.67 -14.85 0.02
N PRO A 359 -1.79 -15.60 0.15
CA PRO A 359 -2.02 -16.40 1.34
C PRO A 359 -1.01 -17.53 1.44
N ALA A 360 -0.60 -17.87 2.66
CA ALA A 360 0.33 -18.97 2.90
C ALA A 360 -0.31 -20.35 2.62
N VAL A 361 -1.61 -20.49 2.88
CA VAL A 361 -2.39 -21.71 2.64
C VAL A 361 -3.08 -21.65 1.29
N GLY A 362 -2.70 -22.54 0.37
CA GLY A 362 -3.28 -22.59 -0.98
C GLY A 362 -4.64 -23.29 -1.03
N THR A 363 -5.57 -22.79 -1.84
CA THR A 363 -6.92 -23.38 -2.01
C THR A 363 -7.05 -24.32 -3.23
N GLY A 364 -5.94 -24.80 -3.77
CA GLY A 364 -5.85 -25.51 -5.07
C GLY A 364 -6.36 -26.96 -5.11
N GLY A 365 -7.00 -27.46 -4.06
CA GLY A 365 -7.56 -28.81 -4.05
C GLY A 365 -8.72 -28.96 -5.05
N THR A 366 -8.90 -30.18 -5.57
CA THR A 366 -9.89 -30.48 -6.63
C THR A 366 -10.88 -31.58 -6.26
N SER A 367 -10.67 -32.30 -5.16
CA SER A 367 -11.54 -33.40 -4.73
C SER A 367 -12.88 -32.87 -4.18
N GLU A 368 -13.97 -33.46 -4.69
CA GLU A 368 -15.37 -33.18 -4.31
C GLU A 368 -16.18 -34.48 -4.47
N PRO A 369 -15.96 -35.51 -3.62
CA PRO A 369 -16.68 -36.76 -3.71
C PRO A 369 -18.18 -36.56 -3.44
N ALA A 370 -19.04 -37.35 -4.09
CA ALA A 370 -20.48 -37.24 -3.93
C ALA A 370 -20.97 -37.64 -2.53
N THR A 371 -20.23 -38.52 -1.86
CA THR A 371 -20.54 -39.08 -0.54
C THR A 371 -19.28 -39.14 0.32
N LEU A 372 -19.39 -38.75 1.58
CA LEU A 372 -18.36 -38.89 2.60
C LEU A 372 -18.91 -39.70 3.77
N GLN A 373 -18.07 -40.53 4.36
CA GLN A 373 -18.35 -41.23 5.62
C GLN A 373 -17.97 -40.35 6.82
N GLY A 374 -16.98 -39.46 6.66
CA GLY A 374 -16.54 -38.57 7.72
C GLY A 374 -15.45 -39.14 8.63
N HIS A 375 -14.76 -40.19 8.22
CA HIS A 375 -13.63 -40.74 8.95
C HIS A 375 -12.45 -39.77 8.88
N VAL A 376 -12.05 -39.22 10.02
CA VAL A 376 -10.91 -38.30 10.11
C VAL A 376 -9.74 -39.03 10.72
N THR A 377 -8.55 -38.90 10.14
CA THR A 377 -7.32 -39.47 10.71
C THR A 377 -6.23 -38.41 10.83
N PHE A 378 -5.65 -38.30 12.00
CA PHE A 378 -4.39 -37.59 12.25
C PHE A 378 -3.26 -38.63 12.19
N GLN A 379 -2.32 -38.48 11.25
CA GLN A 379 -1.18 -39.38 11.08
C GLN A 379 0.13 -38.65 11.37
N HIS A 380 0.74 -38.96 12.52
CA HIS A 380 2.05 -38.43 12.93
C HIS A 380 2.15 -36.90 12.86
N VAL A 381 1.07 -36.21 13.25
CA VAL A 381 0.92 -34.77 13.05
C VAL A 381 1.78 -34.00 14.04
N SER A 382 2.69 -33.19 13.50
CA SER A 382 3.46 -32.21 14.28
C SER A 382 3.21 -30.81 13.73
N PHE A 383 3.09 -29.82 14.63
CA PHE A 383 2.72 -28.47 14.23
C PHE A 383 3.28 -27.40 15.16
N ALA A 384 3.81 -26.34 14.55
CA ALA A 384 4.12 -25.06 15.21
C ALA A 384 3.39 -23.92 14.48
N TYR A 385 2.90 -22.93 15.24
CA TYR A 385 2.32 -21.74 14.64
C TYR A 385 3.40 -20.93 13.91
N PRO A 386 3.09 -20.32 12.75
CA PRO A 386 4.05 -19.51 12.00
C PRO A 386 4.66 -18.35 12.79
N THR A 387 3.93 -17.84 13.79
CA THR A 387 4.39 -16.78 14.69
C THR A 387 5.45 -17.25 15.70
N ARG A 388 5.55 -18.56 15.94
CA ARG A 388 6.48 -19.21 16.88
C ARG A 388 6.95 -20.57 16.33
N PRO A 389 7.74 -20.58 15.23
CA PRO A 389 8.13 -21.81 14.56
C PRO A 389 9.00 -22.73 15.44
N GLU A 390 9.71 -22.16 16.42
CA GLU A 390 10.60 -22.88 17.33
C GLU A 390 9.85 -23.73 18.38
N HIS A 391 8.54 -23.53 18.54
CA HIS A 391 7.75 -24.18 19.59
C HIS A 391 6.65 -25.07 18.99
N LEU A 392 6.92 -26.37 18.92
CA LEU A 392 5.93 -27.37 18.51
C LEU A 392 4.81 -27.47 19.54
N VAL A 393 3.60 -27.10 19.13
CA VAL A 393 2.37 -27.24 19.92
C VAL A 393 1.83 -28.65 19.86
N LEU A 394 1.96 -29.33 18.71
CA LEU A 394 1.67 -30.74 18.54
C LEU A 394 2.94 -31.48 18.13
N GLN A 395 3.15 -32.66 18.71
CA GLN A 395 4.34 -33.48 18.52
C GLN A 395 3.89 -34.93 18.28
N ASP A 396 4.05 -35.40 17.04
CA ASP A 396 3.73 -36.77 16.62
C ASP A 396 2.34 -37.27 17.04
N VAL A 397 1.32 -36.42 16.87
CA VAL A 397 -0.06 -36.70 17.30
C VAL A 397 -0.75 -37.62 16.29
N SER A 398 -1.21 -38.78 16.75
CA SER A 398 -1.96 -39.74 15.94
C SER A 398 -3.24 -40.19 16.63
N PHE A 399 -4.39 -39.97 15.99
CA PHE A 399 -5.70 -40.44 16.44
C PHE A 399 -6.69 -40.42 15.28
N GLU A 400 -7.86 -41.00 15.48
CA GLU A 400 -8.94 -41.03 14.48
C GLU A 400 -10.26 -40.58 15.08
N LEU A 401 -11.13 -40.03 14.24
CA LEU A 401 -12.54 -39.77 14.50
C LEU A 401 -13.34 -40.67 13.57
N ARG A 402 -14.23 -41.49 14.13
CA ARG A 402 -14.97 -42.49 13.37
C ARG A 402 -16.37 -42.00 12.97
N PRO A 403 -16.87 -42.40 11.79
CA PRO A 403 -18.24 -42.14 11.37
C PRO A 403 -19.26 -42.57 12.43
N GLY A 404 -20.17 -41.67 12.79
CA GLY A 404 -21.24 -41.94 13.75
C GLY A 404 -20.82 -41.98 15.22
N GLU A 405 -19.55 -41.71 15.53
CA GLU A 405 -19.04 -41.65 16.90
C GLU A 405 -18.82 -40.20 17.38
N VAL A 406 -19.07 -39.97 18.66
CA VAL A 406 -18.70 -38.75 19.38
C VAL A 406 -17.35 -38.96 20.04
N THR A 407 -16.31 -38.32 19.51
CA THR A 407 -14.97 -38.34 20.10
C THR A 407 -14.71 -37.06 20.87
N ALA A 408 -14.47 -37.18 22.17
CA ALA A 408 -14.07 -36.06 23.01
C ALA A 408 -12.54 -35.88 23.03
N LEU A 409 -12.08 -34.65 22.84
CA LEU A 409 -10.68 -34.26 22.98
C LEU A 409 -10.50 -33.51 24.31
N ALA A 410 -9.84 -34.16 25.26
CA ALA A 410 -9.66 -33.67 26.62
C ALA A 410 -8.18 -33.31 26.87
N GLY A 411 -7.92 -32.47 27.87
CA GLY A 411 -6.57 -32.07 28.24
C GLY A 411 -6.49 -30.69 28.87
N LEU A 412 -5.35 -30.36 29.44
CA LEU A 412 -5.11 -29.06 30.06
C LEU A 412 -5.10 -27.92 29.03
N ASN A 413 -5.22 -26.69 29.50
CA ASN A 413 -5.08 -25.51 28.63
C ASN A 413 -3.66 -25.48 28.06
N GLY A 414 -3.55 -25.22 26.76
CA GLY A 414 -2.27 -25.28 26.04
C GLY A 414 -1.81 -26.68 25.60
N SER A 415 -2.61 -27.74 25.79
CA SER A 415 -2.25 -29.09 25.32
C SER A 415 -2.40 -29.30 23.80
N GLY A 416 -2.96 -28.33 23.07
CA GLY A 416 -3.12 -28.40 21.61
C GLY A 416 -4.53 -28.70 21.09
N LYS A 417 -5.56 -28.78 21.95
CA LYS A 417 -6.94 -29.14 21.57
C LYS A 417 -7.52 -28.26 20.43
N SER A 418 -7.58 -26.95 20.61
CA SER A 418 -8.05 -26.01 19.59
C SER A 418 -7.14 -25.97 18.36
N THR A 419 -5.88 -26.40 18.49
CA THR A 419 -4.95 -26.53 17.35
C THR A 419 -5.36 -27.71 16.47
N CYS A 420 -5.79 -28.84 17.04
CA CYS A 420 -6.38 -29.94 16.28
C CYS A 420 -7.64 -29.50 15.51
N ALA A 421 -8.53 -28.72 16.14
CA ALA A 421 -9.70 -28.15 15.47
C ALA A 421 -9.30 -27.23 14.30
N GLY A 422 -8.31 -26.36 14.50
CA GLY A 422 -7.79 -25.47 13.45
C GLY A 422 -7.15 -26.22 12.28
N LEU A 423 -6.43 -27.32 12.54
CA LEU A 423 -5.86 -28.19 11.50
C LEU A 423 -6.94 -28.96 10.73
N LEU A 424 -7.98 -29.43 11.43
CA LEU A 424 -9.12 -30.12 10.80
C LEU A 424 -9.95 -29.17 9.92
N GLN A 425 -10.08 -27.90 10.32
CA GLN A 425 -10.63 -26.83 9.48
C GLN A 425 -9.63 -26.31 8.43
N ARG A 426 -8.42 -26.85 8.37
CA ARG A 426 -7.37 -26.42 7.44
C ARG A 426 -7.10 -24.90 7.50
N PHE A 427 -7.22 -24.29 8.68
CA PHE A 427 -6.75 -22.93 8.92
C PHE A 427 -5.22 -22.85 8.88
N TYR A 428 -4.56 -23.97 9.15
CA TYR A 428 -3.13 -24.17 9.04
C TYR A 428 -2.83 -25.51 8.37
N GLU A 429 -1.62 -25.65 7.83
CA GLU A 429 -1.09 -26.93 7.39
C GLU A 429 -0.11 -27.48 8.45
N PRO A 430 -0.12 -28.81 8.68
CA PRO A 430 0.80 -29.43 9.62
C PRO A 430 2.25 -29.25 9.16
N THR A 431 3.18 -29.12 10.10
CA THR A 431 4.63 -29.02 9.82
C THR A 431 5.20 -30.37 9.40
N ALA A 432 4.68 -31.46 9.98
CA ALA A 432 4.96 -32.84 9.58
C ALA A 432 3.72 -33.71 9.82
N GLY A 433 3.65 -34.85 9.13
CA GLY A 433 2.46 -35.71 9.13
C GLY A 433 1.31 -35.12 8.31
N GLU A 434 0.16 -35.78 8.33
CA GLU A 434 -1.01 -35.39 7.52
C GLU A 434 -2.32 -35.58 8.29
N VAL A 435 -3.29 -34.74 7.97
CA VAL A 435 -4.70 -34.91 8.40
C VAL A 435 -5.49 -35.35 7.17
N LEU A 436 -6.23 -36.44 7.32
CA LEU A 436 -6.98 -37.06 6.24
C LEU A 436 -8.47 -37.09 6.58
N LEU A 437 -9.31 -36.93 5.56
CA LEU A 437 -10.75 -37.15 5.60
C LEU A 437 -11.09 -38.24 4.59
N ASP A 438 -11.63 -39.36 5.05
CA ASP A 438 -11.89 -40.59 4.29
C ASP A 438 -10.66 -41.08 3.51
N GLY A 439 -9.48 -41.00 4.15
CA GLY A 439 -8.20 -41.43 3.58
C GLY A 439 -7.58 -40.47 2.56
N VAL A 440 -8.20 -39.33 2.27
CA VAL A 440 -7.67 -38.29 1.39
C VAL A 440 -7.15 -37.12 2.22
N PRO A 441 -5.92 -36.61 1.96
CA PRO A 441 -5.40 -35.44 2.65
C PRO A 441 -6.31 -34.21 2.53
N LEU A 442 -6.49 -33.45 3.61
CA LEU A 442 -7.36 -32.25 3.60
C LEU A 442 -6.97 -31.23 2.53
N ARG A 443 -5.70 -31.19 2.13
CA ARG A 443 -5.20 -30.26 1.11
C ARG A 443 -5.73 -30.52 -0.30
N ASP A 444 -6.11 -31.75 -0.58
CA ASP A 444 -6.54 -32.18 -1.91
C ASP A 444 -8.03 -31.90 -2.16
N TYR A 445 -8.80 -31.63 -1.10
CA TYR A 445 -10.19 -31.23 -1.21
C TYR A 445 -10.35 -29.79 -1.70
N LYS A 446 -11.38 -29.58 -2.52
CA LYS A 446 -11.82 -28.24 -2.90
C LYS A 446 -12.26 -27.48 -1.65
N HIS A 447 -11.68 -26.30 -1.43
CA HIS A 447 -11.85 -25.52 -0.20
C HIS A 447 -13.34 -25.31 0.20
N ARG A 448 -14.19 -24.87 -0.75
CA ARG A 448 -15.63 -24.69 -0.50
C ARG A 448 -16.36 -25.99 -0.15
N TYR A 449 -15.94 -27.11 -0.73
CA TYR A 449 -16.52 -28.41 -0.43
C TYR A 449 -16.14 -28.85 0.99
N LEU A 450 -14.86 -28.78 1.35
CA LEU A 450 -14.38 -29.14 2.69
C LEU A 450 -15.15 -28.39 3.79
N HIS A 451 -15.29 -27.06 3.67
CA HIS A 451 -16.01 -26.24 4.66
C HIS A 451 -17.53 -26.36 4.62
N ARG A 452 -18.09 -27.06 3.63
CA ARG A 452 -19.49 -27.49 3.67
C ARG A 452 -19.66 -28.76 4.51
N GLN A 453 -18.67 -29.65 4.47
CA GLN A 453 -18.70 -30.95 5.13
C GLN A 453 -18.19 -30.90 6.58
N VAL A 454 -17.27 -29.97 6.88
CA VAL A 454 -16.67 -29.79 8.21
C VAL A 454 -17.13 -28.45 8.80
N ALA A 455 -17.95 -28.49 9.84
CA ALA A 455 -18.42 -27.29 10.54
C ALA A 455 -17.72 -27.14 11.90
N LEU A 456 -17.43 -25.89 12.29
CA LEU A 456 -16.84 -25.54 13.58
C LEU A 456 -17.75 -24.57 14.32
N VAL A 457 -18.03 -24.88 15.58
CA VAL A 457 -18.60 -23.95 16.56
C VAL A 457 -17.51 -23.65 17.57
N GLY A 458 -17.01 -22.41 17.57
CA GLY A 458 -15.98 -21.96 18.51
C GLY A 458 -16.53 -21.55 19.87
N GLN A 459 -15.60 -21.30 20.79
CA GLN A 459 -15.88 -20.87 22.17
C GLN A 459 -16.59 -19.50 22.22
N GLU A 460 -16.12 -18.55 21.41
CA GLU A 460 -16.72 -17.23 21.27
C GLU A 460 -17.24 -17.03 19.82
N PRO A 461 -18.49 -17.42 19.53
CA PRO A 461 -19.04 -17.28 18.19
C PRO A 461 -19.31 -15.83 17.85
N VAL A 462 -18.94 -15.44 16.64
CA VAL A 462 -19.21 -14.12 16.09
C VAL A 462 -20.49 -14.16 15.25
N LEU A 463 -21.46 -13.32 15.62
CA LEU A 463 -22.64 -13.03 14.80
C LEU A 463 -22.41 -11.75 13.99
N PHE A 464 -23.05 -11.65 12.84
CA PHE A 464 -23.00 -10.46 11.99
C PHE A 464 -24.26 -9.62 12.19
N SER A 465 -24.16 -8.31 11.99
CA SER A 465 -25.33 -7.42 12.02
C SER A 465 -26.36 -7.83 10.98
N GLY A 466 -27.63 -7.90 11.38
CA GLY A 466 -28.70 -8.53 10.61
C GLY A 466 -29.58 -9.41 11.50
N SER A 467 -30.58 -10.05 10.90
CA SER A 467 -31.54 -10.85 11.67
C SER A 467 -30.94 -12.15 12.21
N ILE A 468 -31.60 -12.77 13.19
CA ILE A 468 -31.26 -14.14 13.62
C ILE A 468 -31.35 -15.11 12.42
N ARG A 469 -32.36 -14.93 11.55
CA ARG A 469 -32.51 -15.71 10.31
C ARG A 469 -31.27 -15.62 9.43
N ASP A 470 -30.81 -14.41 9.12
CA ASP A 470 -29.63 -14.17 8.28
C ASP A 470 -28.37 -14.77 8.89
N ASN A 471 -28.28 -14.74 10.23
CA ASN A 471 -27.19 -15.33 10.95
C ASN A 471 -27.20 -16.86 10.89
N ILE A 472 -28.36 -17.53 10.97
CA ILE A 472 -28.44 -18.99 10.83
C ILE A 472 -28.13 -19.40 9.39
N ALA A 473 -28.75 -18.74 8.41
CA ALA A 473 -28.57 -19.03 6.98
C ALA A 473 -27.25 -18.48 6.40
N TYR A 474 -26.35 -17.95 7.22
CA TYR A 474 -25.16 -17.23 6.78
C TYR A 474 -24.32 -18.09 5.82
N GLY A 475 -24.11 -17.59 4.60
CA GLY A 475 -23.32 -18.25 3.55
C GLY A 475 -24.04 -19.40 2.83
N LEU A 476 -25.36 -19.47 2.90
CA LEU A 476 -26.24 -20.31 2.09
C LEU A 476 -27.07 -19.42 1.16
N GLU A 477 -27.19 -19.79 -0.13
CA GLU A 477 -27.92 -18.98 -1.12
C GLU A 477 -29.43 -19.27 -1.14
N ASP A 478 -29.84 -20.53 -0.92
CA ASP A 478 -31.23 -21.01 -1.05
C ASP A 478 -31.67 -21.85 0.18
N CYS A 479 -31.57 -21.30 1.39
CA CYS A 479 -32.00 -22.01 2.61
C CYS A 479 -33.51 -21.83 2.86
N ARG A 480 -34.23 -22.94 3.04
CA ARG A 480 -35.67 -22.91 3.30
C ARG A 480 -35.93 -22.55 4.77
N GLU A 481 -37.02 -21.83 5.03
CA GLU A 481 -37.39 -21.45 6.39
C GLU A 481 -37.60 -22.67 7.31
N GLU A 482 -38.12 -23.78 6.77
CA GLU A 482 -38.25 -25.05 7.49
C GLU A 482 -36.89 -25.60 7.98
N GLU A 483 -35.83 -25.45 7.20
CA GLU A 483 -34.48 -25.90 7.57
C GLU A 483 -33.89 -25.02 8.68
N ILE A 484 -34.16 -23.71 8.63
CA ILE A 484 -33.74 -22.75 9.65
C ILE A 484 -34.43 -23.06 10.98
N ILE A 485 -35.73 -23.30 10.96
CA ILE A 485 -36.52 -23.65 12.14
C ILE A 485 -36.05 -24.99 12.73
N ALA A 486 -35.86 -26.01 11.89
CA ALA A 486 -35.37 -27.31 12.34
C ALA A 486 -33.96 -27.24 12.94
N ALA A 487 -33.08 -26.43 12.36
CA ALA A 487 -31.73 -26.20 12.91
C ALA A 487 -31.78 -25.42 14.24
N ALA A 488 -32.69 -24.45 14.36
CA ALA A 488 -32.90 -23.71 15.60
C ALA A 488 -33.48 -24.60 16.71
N GLU A 489 -34.43 -25.49 16.39
CA GLU A 489 -34.97 -26.48 17.32
C GLU A 489 -33.89 -27.44 17.81
N ALA A 490 -33.09 -28.00 16.88
CA ALA A 490 -31.97 -28.89 17.20
C ALA A 490 -30.89 -28.23 18.07
N ALA A 491 -30.72 -26.91 17.95
CA ALA A 491 -29.80 -26.12 18.76
C ALA A 491 -30.40 -25.65 20.10
N GLY A 492 -31.66 -25.99 20.40
CA GLY A 492 -32.39 -25.49 21.56
C GLY A 492 -32.63 -23.98 21.51
N ALA A 493 -32.63 -23.37 20.33
CA ALA A 493 -32.79 -21.93 20.13
C ALA A 493 -34.26 -21.50 19.92
N LEU A 494 -35.13 -22.42 19.51
CA LEU A 494 -36.50 -22.11 19.09
C LEU A 494 -37.33 -21.38 20.16
N ASP A 495 -37.22 -21.81 21.42
CA ASP A 495 -38.02 -21.27 22.52
C ASP A 495 -37.70 -19.79 22.80
N PHE A 496 -36.41 -19.45 22.90
CA PHE A 496 -36.03 -18.06 23.16
C PHE A 496 -36.27 -17.18 21.93
N ILE A 497 -36.05 -17.70 20.72
CA ILE A 497 -36.33 -16.94 19.49
C ILE A 497 -37.82 -16.63 19.43
N SER A 498 -38.69 -17.60 19.69
CA SER A 498 -40.14 -17.42 19.69
C SER A 498 -40.65 -16.46 20.78
N ALA A 499 -39.86 -16.25 21.84
CA ALA A 499 -40.17 -15.29 22.90
C ALA A 499 -39.80 -13.83 22.56
N LEU A 500 -39.03 -13.60 21.48
CA LEU A 500 -38.68 -12.25 21.02
C LEU A 500 -39.84 -11.64 20.20
N ASP A 501 -40.04 -10.32 20.33
CA ASP A 501 -41.13 -9.60 19.64
C ASP A 501 -41.13 -9.79 18.12
N GLN A 502 -39.95 -9.95 17.52
CA GLN A 502 -39.77 -10.14 16.07
C GLN A 502 -39.32 -11.56 15.69
N GLY A 503 -39.26 -12.49 16.64
CA GLY A 503 -38.88 -13.86 16.35
C GLY A 503 -37.53 -13.99 15.63
N PHE A 504 -37.52 -14.71 14.51
CA PHE A 504 -36.34 -14.87 13.66
C PHE A 504 -35.88 -13.58 12.96
N ASP A 505 -36.75 -12.58 12.85
CA ASP A 505 -36.46 -11.28 12.24
C ASP A 505 -35.79 -10.30 13.21
N THR A 506 -35.61 -10.68 14.48
CA THR A 506 -34.90 -9.84 15.46
C THR A 506 -33.47 -9.57 15.01
N ASP A 507 -33.10 -8.29 14.94
CA ASP A 507 -31.72 -7.86 14.69
C ASP A 507 -30.83 -8.18 15.89
N VAL A 508 -29.67 -8.80 15.64
CA VAL A 508 -28.73 -9.21 16.69
C VAL A 508 -27.74 -8.10 17.06
N GLY A 509 -27.66 -7.02 16.27
CA GLY A 509 -26.75 -5.89 16.49
C GLY A 509 -25.29 -6.16 16.09
N GLU A 510 -24.36 -5.29 16.49
CA GLU A 510 -22.95 -5.41 16.13
C GLU A 510 -22.30 -6.54 16.93
N ARG A 511 -21.79 -7.57 16.24
CA ARG A 511 -21.21 -8.78 16.87
C ARG A 511 -22.19 -9.53 17.78
N GLY A 512 -23.50 -9.39 17.55
CA GLY A 512 -24.52 -10.07 18.35
C GLY A 512 -24.65 -9.50 19.76
N ASP A 513 -24.32 -8.23 19.99
CA ASP A 513 -24.35 -7.55 21.29
C ASP A 513 -25.74 -7.51 21.96
N GLN A 514 -26.82 -7.71 21.20
CA GLN A 514 -28.19 -7.76 21.74
C GLN A 514 -28.60 -9.12 22.33
N LEU A 515 -27.77 -10.15 22.16
CA LEU A 515 -28.03 -11.50 22.66
C LEU A 515 -27.13 -11.84 23.85
N SER A 516 -27.63 -12.68 24.77
CA SER A 516 -26.80 -13.26 25.83
C SER A 516 -25.74 -14.20 25.25
N ALA A 517 -24.66 -14.48 25.99
CA ALA A 517 -23.61 -15.39 25.54
C ALA A 517 -24.16 -16.77 25.13
N GLY A 518 -25.07 -17.35 25.93
CA GLY A 518 -25.72 -18.62 25.62
C GLY A 518 -26.65 -18.56 24.39
N GLN A 519 -27.38 -17.46 24.21
CA GLN A 519 -28.20 -17.26 23.00
C GLN A 519 -27.33 -17.17 21.74
N LYS A 520 -26.23 -16.41 21.77
CA LYS A 520 -25.26 -16.36 20.66
C LYS A 520 -24.73 -17.75 20.32
N GLN A 521 -24.42 -18.54 21.35
CA GLN A 521 -23.95 -19.90 21.19
C GLN A 521 -24.97 -20.78 20.47
N ARG A 522 -26.24 -20.76 20.89
CA ARG A 522 -27.31 -21.54 20.25
C ARG A 522 -27.55 -21.11 18.81
N VAL A 523 -27.50 -19.81 18.49
CA VAL A 523 -27.58 -19.32 17.10
C VAL A 523 -26.39 -19.83 16.27
N ALA A 524 -25.19 -19.84 16.83
CA ALA A 524 -24.00 -20.34 16.15
C ALA A 524 -24.04 -21.86 15.93
N ILE A 525 -24.59 -22.61 16.88
CA ILE A 525 -24.86 -24.03 16.72
C ILE A 525 -25.88 -24.23 15.60
N ALA A 526 -27.02 -23.53 15.61
CA ALA A 526 -28.01 -23.60 14.53
C ALA A 526 -27.40 -23.29 13.15
N ARG A 527 -26.53 -22.27 13.05
CA ARG A 527 -25.75 -21.95 11.84
C ARG A 527 -24.86 -23.11 11.37
N ALA A 528 -24.28 -23.87 12.28
CA ALA A 528 -23.51 -25.06 11.92
C ALA A 528 -24.42 -26.20 11.47
N LEU A 529 -25.54 -26.42 12.18
CA LEU A 529 -26.47 -27.53 11.94
C LEU A 529 -27.23 -27.40 10.62
N VAL A 530 -27.64 -26.20 10.22
CA VAL A 530 -28.37 -25.97 8.97
C VAL A 530 -27.58 -26.37 7.72
N ARG A 531 -26.25 -26.49 7.82
CA ARG A 531 -25.37 -26.95 6.73
C ARG A 531 -25.35 -28.45 6.55
N CYS A 532 -25.93 -29.22 7.49
CA CYS A 532 -25.88 -30.68 7.54
C CYS A 532 -24.45 -31.24 7.39
N PRO A 533 -23.49 -30.85 8.25
CA PRO A 533 -22.11 -31.27 8.13
C PRO A 533 -21.92 -32.77 8.38
N THR A 534 -21.01 -33.41 7.65
CA THR A 534 -20.55 -34.78 7.92
C THR A 534 -19.64 -34.83 9.15
N VAL A 535 -18.84 -33.78 9.38
CA VAL A 535 -17.97 -33.64 10.54
C VAL A 535 -18.31 -32.35 11.30
N LEU A 536 -18.70 -32.47 12.56
CA LEU A 536 -19.00 -31.32 13.43
C LEU A 536 -17.93 -31.19 14.52
N ILE A 537 -17.37 -30.00 14.67
CA ILE A 537 -16.41 -29.66 15.71
C ILE A 537 -17.08 -28.68 16.68
N LEU A 538 -17.11 -29.04 17.96
CA LEU A 538 -17.61 -28.21 19.05
C LEU A 538 -16.44 -27.85 19.97
N ASP A 539 -15.93 -26.62 19.87
CA ASP A 539 -14.82 -26.14 20.69
C ASP A 539 -15.31 -25.30 21.86
N GLU A 540 -15.42 -25.92 23.04
CA GLU A 540 -16.01 -25.35 24.26
C GLU A 540 -17.41 -24.75 24.08
N ALA A 541 -18.09 -25.12 23.00
CA ALA A 541 -19.35 -24.55 22.58
C ALA A 541 -20.51 -24.84 23.56
N THR A 542 -20.32 -25.76 24.50
CA THR A 542 -21.32 -26.11 25.52
C THR A 542 -21.13 -25.36 26.84
N SER A 543 -20.05 -24.58 27.00
CA SER A 543 -19.73 -23.89 28.25
C SER A 543 -20.72 -22.78 28.61
N ALA A 544 -21.30 -22.13 27.60
CA ALA A 544 -22.28 -21.05 27.76
C ALA A 544 -23.74 -21.53 27.62
N LEU A 545 -23.97 -22.83 27.43
CA LEU A 545 -25.32 -23.39 27.36
C LEU A 545 -25.88 -23.58 28.78
N ASP A 546 -27.13 -23.15 28.95
CA ASP A 546 -27.99 -23.42 30.09
C ASP A 546 -28.73 -24.77 29.91
N GLY A 547 -29.45 -25.20 30.95
CA GLY A 547 -29.99 -26.56 31.06
C GLY A 547 -30.78 -27.06 29.84
N ASP A 548 -31.69 -26.24 29.30
CA ASP A 548 -32.53 -26.67 28.16
C ASP A 548 -31.72 -26.74 26.85
N GLY A 549 -30.80 -25.80 26.62
CA GLY A 549 -29.92 -25.80 25.45
C GLY A 549 -28.91 -26.96 25.46
N ASP A 550 -28.37 -27.28 26.63
CA ASP A 550 -27.45 -28.41 26.82
C ASP A 550 -28.15 -29.75 26.55
N VAL A 551 -29.40 -29.91 27.03
CA VAL A 551 -30.19 -31.13 26.78
C VAL A 551 -30.51 -31.30 25.29
N ALA A 552 -30.95 -30.25 24.61
CA ALA A 552 -31.29 -30.31 23.18
C ALA A 552 -30.06 -30.68 22.33
N LEU A 553 -28.92 -30.01 22.56
CA LEU A 553 -27.68 -30.31 21.84
C LEU A 553 -27.19 -31.73 22.15
N GLN A 554 -27.24 -32.18 23.40
CA GLN A 554 -26.87 -33.54 23.77
C GLN A 554 -27.77 -34.56 23.06
N GLN A 555 -29.09 -34.35 23.06
CA GLN A 555 -30.02 -35.22 22.35
C GLN A 555 -29.72 -35.24 20.86
N TRP A 556 -29.40 -34.11 20.25
CA TRP A 556 -29.03 -34.06 18.83
C TRP A 556 -27.74 -34.82 18.55
N VAL A 557 -26.69 -34.58 19.35
CA VAL A 557 -25.41 -35.30 19.25
C VAL A 557 -25.60 -36.82 19.43
N GLN A 558 -26.48 -37.23 20.34
CA GLN A 558 -26.75 -38.64 20.65
C GLN A 558 -27.81 -39.30 19.75
N SER A 559 -28.64 -38.50 19.07
CA SER A 559 -29.75 -38.99 18.23
C SER A 559 -29.29 -39.88 17.07
N GLY A 560 -27.98 -39.93 16.82
CA GLY A 560 -27.37 -40.90 15.93
C GLY A 560 -27.58 -40.56 14.47
N GLY A 561 -26.54 -40.82 13.68
CA GLY A 561 -26.52 -40.67 12.24
C GLY A 561 -25.10 -40.92 11.74
N ASP A 562 -24.90 -40.89 10.42
CA ASP A 562 -23.58 -41.06 9.79
C ASP A 562 -22.69 -39.81 9.95
N ARG A 563 -22.72 -39.16 11.12
CA ARG A 563 -22.03 -37.89 11.41
C ARG A 563 -20.94 -38.10 12.43
N THR A 564 -19.77 -37.52 12.18
CA THR A 564 -18.61 -37.59 13.07
C THR A 564 -18.56 -36.33 13.93
N VAL A 565 -18.48 -36.47 15.25
CA VAL A 565 -18.46 -35.31 16.16
C VAL A 565 -17.15 -35.27 16.93
N LEU A 566 -16.42 -34.16 16.80
CA LEU A 566 -15.26 -33.82 17.64
C LEU A 566 -15.70 -32.83 18.71
N LEU A 567 -15.65 -33.26 19.97
CA LEU A 567 -16.04 -32.44 21.11
C LEU A 567 -14.80 -32.03 21.92
N ILE A 568 -14.45 -30.75 21.91
CA ILE A 568 -13.45 -30.20 22.83
C ILE A 568 -14.21 -29.59 23.99
N THR A 569 -14.08 -30.16 25.18
CA THR A 569 -14.81 -29.70 26.35
C THR A 569 -14.01 -29.90 27.63
N HIS A 570 -14.27 -29.03 28.59
CA HIS A 570 -13.81 -29.16 29.97
C HIS A 570 -14.92 -29.69 30.89
N HIS A 571 -16.12 -29.96 30.36
CA HIS A 571 -17.27 -30.36 31.16
C HIS A 571 -17.28 -31.87 31.42
N PRO A 572 -17.15 -32.34 32.69
CA PRO A 572 -17.04 -33.77 33.01
C PRO A 572 -18.18 -34.63 32.47
N ARG A 573 -19.43 -34.17 32.60
CA ARG A 573 -20.63 -34.89 32.10
C ARG A 573 -20.60 -35.15 30.60
N MET A 574 -19.97 -34.28 29.82
CA MET A 574 -19.88 -34.43 28.37
C MET A 574 -18.76 -35.40 27.99
N LEU A 575 -17.66 -35.41 28.75
CA LEU A 575 -16.58 -36.38 28.60
C LEU A 575 -17.07 -37.81 28.90
N GLU A 576 -17.85 -37.99 29.97
CA GLU A 576 -18.39 -39.29 30.37
C GLU A 576 -19.38 -39.88 29.36
N LYS A 577 -20.04 -39.03 28.57
CA LYS A 577 -21.03 -39.42 27.56
C LYS A 577 -20.45 -39.64 26.16
N ALA A 578 -19.16 -39.36 25.96
CA ALA A 578 -18.51 -39.56 24.67
C ALA A 578 -18.27 -41.05 24.39
N ASP A 579 -18.36 -41.47 23.13
CA ASP A 579 -18.06 -42.85 22.74
C ASP A 579 -16.56 -43.15 22.90
N ARG A 580 -15.73 -42.15 22.64
CA ARG A 580 -14.28 -42.24 22.73
C ARG A 580 -13.69 -40.93 23.27
N VAL A 581 -12.62 -41.04 24.04
CA VAL A 581 -11.88 -39.90 24.57
C VAL A 581 -10.43 -39.99 24.12
N VAL A 582 -9.88 -38.86 23.68
CA VAL A 582 -8.47 -38.66 23.40
C VAL A 582 -7.95 -37.61 24.38
N VAL A 583 -6.98 -37.97 25.22
CA VAL A 583 -6.37 -37.04 26.18
C VAL A 583 -5.05 -36.52 25.63
N LEU A 584 -4.96 -35.20 25.46
CA LEU A 584 -3.72 -34.50 25.08
C LEU A 584 -3.00 -33.94 26.30
N GLU A 585 -1.71 -34.25 26.43
CA GLU A 585 -0.81 -33.69 27.43
C GLU A 585 0.49 -33.24 26.75
N HIS A 586 0.89 -31.99 26.97
CA HIS A 586 2.10 -31.38 26.38
C HIS A 586 2.25 -31.55 24.85
N GLY A 587 1.13 -31.52 24.11
CA GLY A 587 1.16 -31.63 22.65
C GLY A 587 1.27 -33.06 22.10
N THR A 588 1.15 -34.07 22.96
CA THR A 588 1.17 -35.49 22.60
C THR A 588 -0.12 -36.19 23.04
N VAL A 589 -0.45 -37.33 22.43
CA VAL A 589 -1.55 -38.18 22.87
C VAL A 589 -1.10 -38.99 24.08
N ALA A 590 -1.64 -38.68 25.25
CA ALA A 590 -1.29 -39.35 26.50
C ALA A 590 -2.10 -40.63 26.74
N GLU A 591 -3.41 -40.56 26.51
CA GLU A 591 -4.34 -41.67 26.67
C GLU A 591 -5.44 -41.63 25.62
N MET A 592 -5.98 -42.80 25.27
CA MET A 592 -7.12 -42.91 24.36
C MET A 592 -7.90 -44.19 24.63
N GLY A 593 -9.23 -44.09 24.63
CA GLY A 593 -10.12 -45.22 24.87
C GLY A 593 -11.54 -44.76 25.16
N THR A 594 -12.39 -45.67 25.65
CA THR A 594 -13.71 -45.30 26.16
C THR A 594 -13.61 -44.64 27.55
N PRO A 595 -14.57 -43.78 27.94
CA PRO A 595 -14.57 -43.17 29.27
C PRO A 595 -14.45 -44.17 30.43
N ALA A 596 -15.07 -45.35 30.29
CA ALA A 596 -15.05 -46.41 31.28
C ALA A 596 -13.66 -47.04 31.43
N GLU A 597 -12.98 -47.33 30.31
CA GLU A 597 -11.62 -47.86 30.29
C GLU A 597 -10.64 -46.85 30.91
N LEU A 598 -10.70 -45.58 30.50
CA LEU A 598 -9.78 -44.55 30.98
C LEU A 598 -9.98 -44.24 32.47
N SER A 599 -11.23 -44.28 32.96
CA SER A 599 -11.53 -44.09 34.38
C SER A 599 -10.93 -45.18 35.26
N ALA A 600 -10.90 -46.42 34.78
CA ALA A 600 -10.34 -47.56 35.50
C ALA A 600 -8.81 -47.51 35.59
N CYS A 601 -8.14 -46.90 34.61
CA CYS A 601 -6.68 -46.78 34.57
C CYS A 601 -6.11 -45.77 35.57
N GLY A 602 -6.91 -44.83 36.08
CA GLY A 602 -6.47 -43.83 37.07
C GLY A 602 -5.44 -42.81 36.54
N GLY A 603 -5.37 -42.63 35.22
CA GLY A 603 -4.35 -41.80 34.57
C GLY A 603 -4.75 -40.34 34.34
N PRO A 604 -4.10 -39.62 33.39
CA PRO A 604 -4.47 -38.29 32.93
C PRO A 604 -5.98 -38.01 32.83
N TYR A 605 -6.78 -38.92 32.27
CA TYR A 605 -8.23 -38.74 32.17
C TYR A 605 -8.92 -38.59 33.54
N SER A 606 -8.63 -39.50 34.47
CA SER A 606 -9.20 -39.47 35.83
C SER A 606 -8.82 -38.19 36.59
N ARG A 607 -7.61 -37.66 36.36
CA ARG A 607 -7.17 -36.38 36.95
C ARG A 607 -7.96 -35.19 36.42
N LEU A 608 -8.46 -35.24 35.18
CA LEU A 608 -9.30 -34.19 34.60
C LEU A 608 -10.72 -34.21 35.19
N LEU A 609 -11.27 -35.38 35.51
CA LEU A 609 -12.60 -35.50 36.12
C LEU A 609 -12.66 -35.08 37.60
N GLN A 610 -11.53 -35.10 38.30
CA GLN A 610 -11.43 -34.74 39.73
C GLN A 610 -11.27 -33.23 39.97
N ARG A 611 -11.02 -32.45 38.92
CA ARG A 611 -10.90 -30.99 38.98
C ARG A 611 -12.23 -30.34 38.64
#